data_AF-A0A973JUT6-F1
#
_entry.id   AF-A0A973JUT6-F1
#
_cell.length_a   1.000
_cell.length_b   1.000
_cell.length_c   1.000
_cell.angle_alpha   90.00
_cell.angle_beta   90.00
_cell.angle_gamma   90.00
#
_symmetry.space_group_name_H-M   'P 1'
#
loop_
_entity.id
_entity.type
_entity.pdbx_description
1 polymer ?
#
loop_
_entity_poly.entity_id
_entity_poly.type
_entity_poly.pdbx_seq_one_letter_code
_entity_poly.pdbx_strand_id
1 'polypeptide(L)'
;MPKSKRSAQQHSSAGLGPRELGLRAFQAGRFDAAIVAWQPLAADPAVARALAEAHFRRALGPHVVDPISDLRRAAALAPADPRFPFHLGRLLHRAGDLAAAADQYHTVLSREPGNAAAAKLLALLTLELRSDADISGLPGMSPALRAWAAPALALLRGQPVPADQSALGTLWRGMGQLAAASPDARATLGDER
;
A
#
# COMPACT_ATOMS: atom_id res chain seq x y z
N MET A 1 -10.50 41.61 60.88
CA MET A 1 -11.09 40.65 59.90
C MET A 1 -10.59 41.04 58.50
N PRO A 2 -10.07 40.11 57.69
CA PRO A 2 -9.21 40.44 56.56
C PRO A 2 -9.99 40.77 55.28
N LYS A 3 -9.35 41.58 54.45
CA LYS A 3 -9.84 42.19 53.21
C LYS A 3 -10.05 41.14 52.11
N SER A 4 -11.17 41.29 51.40
CA SER A 4 -11.48 40.62 50.15
C SER A 4 -10.38 40.87 49.11
N LYS A 5 -9.68 39.83 48.70
CA LYS A 5 -8.80 39.83 47.52
C LYS A 5 -9.46 38.98 46.44
N ARG A 6 -10.26 39.63 45.60
CA ARG A 6 -10.48 39.20 44.22
C ARG A 6 -9.24 39.58 43.39
N SER A 7 -9.06 38.89 42.28
CA SER A 7 -8.10 39.14 41.20
C SER A 7 -6.63 38.78 41.46
N ALA A 8 -6.30 37.53 41.13
CA ALA A 8 -5.21 37.23 40.20
C ALA A 8 -5.57 35.93 39.48
N GLN A 9 -6.56 36.00 38.58
CA GLN A 9 -6.58 35.14 37.41
C GLN A 9 -5.28 35.44 36.65
N GLN A 10 -4.24 34.69 36.97
CA GLN A 10 -3.10 34.54 36.09
C GLN A 10 -3.61 33.76 34.89
N HIS A 11 -4.15 34.49 33.92
CA HIS A 11 -4.24 34.05 32.55
C HIS A 11 -2.83 33.68 32.10
N SER A 12 -2.47 32.41 32.20
CA SER A 12 -1.45 31.85 31.31
C SER A 12 -2.05 31.90 29.91
N SER A 13 -1.81 32.99 29.20
CA SER A 13 -1.96 33.04 27.73
C SER A 13 -0.78 32.31 27.08
N ALA A 14 -0.41 31.14 27.59
CA ALA A 14 0.53 30.27 26.89
C ALA A 14 -0.28 29.57 25.80
N GLY A 15 -0.02 29.93 24.54
CA GLY A 15 -0.50 29.16 23.41
C GLY A 15 -0.19 27.67 23.63
N LEU A 16 -1.05 26.80 23.09
CA LEU A 16 -0.83 25.35 23.17
C LEU A 16 0.60 25.00 22.72
N GLY A 17 1.24 24.06 23.41
CA GLY A 17 2.54 23.56 23.00
C GLY A 17 2.48 22.87 21.64
N PRO A 18 3.63 22.69 20.94
CA PRO A 18 3.64 22.08 19.61
C PRO A 18 3.06 20.66 19.61
N ARG A 19 3.20 19.92 20.72
CA ARG A 19 2.59 18.59 20.89
C ARG A 19 1.07 18.66 20.87
N GLU A 20 0.48 19.53 21.69
CA GLU A 20 -0.98 19.70 21.79
C GLU A 20 -1.58 20.30 20.51
N LEU A 21 -0.88 21.27 19.90
CA LEU A 21 -1.25 21.84 18.61
C LEU A 21 -1.33 20.77 17.53
N GLY A 22 -0.28 19.96 17.40
CA GLY A 22 -0.23 18.89 16.40
C GLY A 22 -1.32 17.84 16.65
N LEU A 23 -1.58 17.48 17.91
CA LEU A 23 -2.64 16.54 18.25
C LEU A 23 -4.03 17.07 17.87
N ARG A 24 -4.34 18.32 18.21
CA ARG A 24 -5.61 18.95 17.83
C ARG A 24 -5.76 19.09 16.32
N ALA A 25 -4.69 19.43 15.62
CA ALA A 25 -4.70 19.51 14.16
C ALA A 25 -4.94 18.13 13.52
N PHE A 26 -4.27 17.09 14.01
CA PHE A 26 -4.41 15.72 13.54
C PHE A 26 -5.83 15.19 13.75
N GLN A 27 -6.40 15.39 14.95
CA GLN A 27 -7.79 15.01 15.26
C GLN A 27 -8.81 15.73 14.37
N ALA A 28 -8.50 16.96 13.94
CA ALA A 28 -9.33 17.71 13.01
C ALA A 28 -9.07 17.35 11.53
N GLY A 29 -8.26 16.33 11.23
CA GLY A 29 -7.90 15.93 9.86
C GLY A 29 -6.98 16.92 9.13
N ARG A 30 -6.47 17.95 9.82
CA ARG A 30 -5.57 18.96 9.26
C ARG A 30 -4.13 18.48 9.35
N PHE A 31 -3.80 17.46 8.55
CA PHE A 31 -2.51 16.78 8.62
C PHE A 31 -1.32 17.70 8.31
N ASP A 32 -1.47 18.70 7.43
CA ASP A 32 -0.42 19.70 7.18
C ASP A 32 -0.03 20.47 8.45
N ALA A 33 -1.03 20.97 9.17
CA ALA A 33 -0.82 21.69 10.42
C ALA A 33 -0.26 20.77 11.52
N ALA A 34 -0.68 19.50 11.55
CA ALA A 34 -0.11 18.52 12.47
C ALA A 34 1.37 18.26 12.20
N ILE A 35 1.75 18.11 10.92
CA ILE A 35 3.13 17.91 10.49
C ILE A 35 4.00 19.10 10.89
N VAL A 36 3.56 20.33 10.62
CA VAL A 36 4.30 21.55 10.99
C VAL A 36 4.52 21.62 12.51
N ALA A 37 3.49 21.33 13.30
CA ALA A 37 3.59 21.42 14.77
C ALA A 37 4.48 20.31 15.38
N TRP A 38 4.47 19.10 14.82
CA TRP A 38 5.25 17.97 15.35
C TRP A 38 6.66 17.84 14.77
N GLN A 39 6.97 18.43 13.62
CA GLN A 39 8.28 18.34 12.97
C GLN A 39 9.46 18.73 13.89
N PRO A 40 9.41 19.80 14.71
CA PRO A 40 10.51 20.15 15.61
C PRO A 40 10.74 19.13 16.74
N LEU A 41 9.75 18.27 16.99
CA LEU A 41 9.74 17.29 18.07
C LEU A 41 10.05 15.87 17.57
N ALA A 42 10.45 15.70 16.30
CA ALA A 42 10.64 14.40 15.67
C ALA A 42 11.74 13.52 16.30
N ALA A 43 12.57 14.06 17.19
CA ALA A 43 13.53 13.28 17.98
C ALA A 43 12.86 12.43 19.07
N ASP A 44 11.66 12.80 19.52
CA ASP A 44 10.86 11.96 20.42
C ASP A 44 10.21 10.83 19.61
N PRO A 45 10.47 9.55 19.91
CA PRO A 45 9.92 8.42 19.16
C PRO A 45 8.39 8.36 19.11
N ALA A 46 7.70 8.78 20.17
CA ALA A 46 6.24 8.81 20.20
C ALA A 46 5.70 9.90 19.26
N VAL A 47 6.35 11.05 19.21
CA VAL A 47 5.99 12.12 18.27
C VAL A 47 6.39 11.75 16.85
N ALA A 48 7.55 11.12 16.64
CA ALA A 48 7.97 10.62 15.32
C ALA A 48 6.94 9.66 14.73
N ARG A 49 6.40 8.74 15.53
CA ARG A 49 5.33 7.82 15.09
C ARG A 49 4.02 8.56 14.77
N ALA A 50 3.63 9.55 15.57
CA ALA A 50 2.46 10.37 15.28
C ALA A 50 2.63 11.22 14.00
N LEU A 51 3.83 11.76 13.81
CA LEU A 51 4.23 12.51 12.63
C LEU A 51 4.24 11.60 11.38
N ALA A 52 4.74 10.37 11.49
CA ALA A 52 4.68 9.37 10.42
C ALA A 52 3.24 9.08 9.99
N GLU A 53 2.33 8.88 10.96
CA GLU A 53 0.92 8.67 10.68
C GLU A 53 0.27 9.91 10.03
N ALA A 54 0.68 11.13 10.40
CA ALA A 54 0.20 12.36 9.76
C ALA A 54 0.61 12.45 8.29
N HIS A 55 1.89 12.17 7.98
CA HIS A 55 2.36 12.06 6.60
C HIS A 55 1.61 10.98 5.83
N PHE A 56 1.43 9.80 6.42
CA PHE A 56 0.70 8.70 5.80
C PHE A 56 -0.75 9.07 5.45
N ARG A 57 -1.48 9.70 6.38
CA ARG A 57 -2.87 10.11 6.13
C ARG A 57 -2.96 11.23 5.09
N ARG A 58 -2.01 12.16 5.08
CA ARG A 58 -1.92 13.16 4.02
C ARG A 58 -1.67 12.50 2.66
N ALA A 59 -0.76 11.50 2.60
CA ALA A 59 -0.46 10.76 1.38
C ALA A 59 -1.67 10.04 0.77
N LEU A 60 -2.60 9.58 1.61
CA LEU A 60 -3.82 8.90 1.18
C LEU A 60 -5.01 9.85 0.99
N GLY A 61 -4.83 11.14 1.26
CA GLY A 61 -5.88 12.15 1.17
C GLY A 61 -6.20 12.57 -0.27
N PRO A 62 -7.38 13.15 -0.51
CA PRO A 62 -7.83 13.53 -1.86
C PRO A 62 -7.07 14.73 -2.45
N HIS A 63 -6.38 15.52 -1.63
CA HIS A 63 -5.68 16.74 -2.05
C HIS A 63 -4.15 16.60 -1.98
N VAL A 64 -3.65 15.37 -2.00
CA VAL A 64 -2.20 15.14 -1.95
C VAL A 64 -1.54 15.58 -3.26
N VAL A 65 -0.46 16.35 -3.14
CA VAL A 65 0.35 16.79 -4.29
C VAL A 65 1.46 15.77 -4.57
N ASP A 66 2.17 15.32 -3.53
CA ASP A 66 3.28 14.36 -3.64
C ASP A 66 3.15 13.25 -2.58
N PRO A 67 2.34 12.21 -2.85
CA PRO A 67 2.13 11.11 -1.91
C PRO A 67 3.39 10.25 -1.70
N ILE A 68 4.32 10.25 -2.67
CA ILE A 68 5.56 9.47 -2.60
C ILE A 68 6.50 10.09 -1.56
N SER A 69 6.67 11.41 -1.58
CA SER A 69 7.46 12.14 -0.58
C SER A 69 6.91 11.93 0.84
N ASP A 70 5.60 12.02 1.01
CA ASP A 70 4.96 11.78 2.31
C ASP A 70 5.18 10.35 2.82
N LEU A 71 5.01 9.34 1.96
CA LEU A 71 5.25 7.94 2.36
C LEU A 71 6.72 7.65 2.67
N ARG A 72 7.66 8.25 1.93
CA ARG A 72 9.09 8.17 2.26
C ARG A 72 9.37 8.80 3.63
N ARG A 73 8.73 9.93 3.94
CA ARG A 73 8.89 10.57 5.24
C ARG A 73 8.28 9.74 6.37
N ALA A 74 7.11 9.15 6.16
CA ALA A 74 6.49 8.22 7.11
C ALA A 74 7.38 6.99 7.37
N ALA A 75 7.91 6.37 6.32
CA ALA A 75 8.82 5.22 6.42
C ALA A 75 10.12 5.56 7.17
N ALA A 76 10.68 6.76 6.97
CA ALA A 76 11.87 7.20 7.69
C ALA A 76 11.61 7.44 9.19
N LEU A 77 10.43 7.97 9.53
CA LEU A 77 10.05 8.30 10.92
C LEU A 77 9.61 7.08 11.74
N ALA A 78 9.00 6.09 11.10
CA ALA A 78 8.54 4.86 11.73
C ALA A 78 8.93 3.66 10.87
N PRO A 79 10.23 3.30 10.86
CA PRO A 79 10.77 2.29 9.97
C PRO A 79 10.36 0.88 10.32
N ALA A 80 9.60 0.62 11.37
CA ALA A 80 9.08 -0.73 11.67
C ALA A 80 7.72 -1.01 11.00
N ASP A 81 6.99 0.03 10.59
CA ASP A 81 5.63 -0.10 10.08
C ASP A 81 5.63 -0.51 8.60
N PRO A 82 5.08 -1.68 8.23
CA PRO A 82 5.09 -2.17 6.86
C PRO A 82 4.03 -1.49 5.97
N ARG A 83 3.08 -0.73 6.55
CA ARG A 83 2.06 -0.01 5.75
C ARG A 83 2.71 1.00 4.82
N PHE A 84 3.74 1.71 5.27
CA PHE A 84 4.40 2.75 4.46
C PHE A 84 5.11 2.19 3.22
N PRO A 85 6.04 1.21 3.32
CA PRO A 85 6.63 0.60 2.13
C PRO A 85 5.56 -0.09 1.26
N PHE A 86 4.52 -0.71 1.83
CA PHE A 86 3.44 -1.30 1.03
C PHE A 86 2.75 -0.26 0.13
N HIS A 87 2.34 0.88 0.69
CA HIS A 87 1.70 1.95 -0.09
C HIS A 87 2.68 2.64 -1.03
N LEU A 88 3.94 2.80 -0.63
CA LEU A 88 4.99 3.38 -1.47
C LEU A 88 5.26 2.51 -2.70
N GLY A 89 5.40 1.19 -2.51
CA GLY A 89 5.56 0.23 -3.60
C GLY A 89 4.41 0.29 -4.60
N ARG A 90 3.17 0.40 -4.12
CA ARG A 90 1.99 0.54 -5.00
C ARG A 90 1.99 1.81 -5.85
N LEU A 91 2.44 2.94 -5.29
CA LEU A 91 2.54 4.19 -6.05
C LEU A 91 3.68 4.16 -7.05
N LEU A 92 4.84 3.62 -6.65
CA LEU A 92 5.99 3.46 -7.55
C LEU A 92 5.66 2.51 -8.70
N HIS A 93 4.96 1.41 -8.43
CA HIS A 93 4.50 0.46 -9.45
C HIS A 93 3.60 1.15 -10.46
N ARG A 94 2.61 1.94 -10.00
CA ARG A 94 1.75 2.73 -10.90
C ARG A 94 2.49 3.81 -11.67
N ALA A 95 3.56 4.35 -11.11
CA ALA A 95 4.41 5.33 -11.78
C ALA A 95 5.39 4.70 -12.78
N GLY A 96 5.44 3.36 -12.86
CA GLY A 96 6.35 2.62 -13.74
C GLY A 96 7.76 2.42 -13.18
N ASP A 97 8.03 2.88 -11.95
CA ASP A 97 9.30 2.59 -11.27
C ASP A 97 9.24 1.19 -10.63
N LEU A 98 9.28 0.18 -11.50
CA LEU A 98 9.11 -1.22 -11.12
C LEU A 98 10.23 -1.72 -10.21
N ALA A 99 11.46 -1.23 -10.41
CA ALA A 99 12.60 -1.60 -9.57
C ALA A 99 12.40 -1.12 -8.12
N ALA A 100 12.11 0.18 -7.94
CA ALA A 100 11.90 0.71 -6.60
C ALA A 100 10.64 0.11 -5.95
N ALA A 101 9.60 -0.19 -6.73
CA ALA A 101 8.40 -0.86 -6.23
C ALA A 101 8.68 -2.27 -5.71
N ALA A 102 9.48 -3.05 -6.43
CA ALA A 102 9.90 -4.38 -6.00
C ALA A 102 10.62 -4.34 -4.65
N ASP A 103 11.58 -3.40 -4.48
CA ASP A 103 12.30 -3.21 -3.21
C ASP A 103 11.36 -2.94 -2.04
N GLN A 104 10.31 -2.14 -2.27
CA GLN A 104 9.31 -1.87 -1.24
C GLN A 104 8.48 -3.11 -0.89
N TYR A 105 8.04 -3.89 -1.88
CA TYR A 105 7.31 -5.13 -1.61
C TYR A 105 8.19 -6.16 -0.90
N HIS A 106 9.47 -6.27 -1.25
CA HIS A 106 10.45 -7.08 -0.51
C HIS A 106 10.59 -6.62 0.94
N THR A 107 10.65 -5.31 1.17
CA THR A 107 10.70 -4.74 2.53
C THR A 107 9.48 -5.16 3.35
N VAL A 108 8.28 -5.10 2.78
CA VAL A 108 7.05 -5.58 3.45
C VAL A 108 7.17 -7.06 3.80
N LEU A 109 7.55 -7.89 2.83
CA LEU A 109 7.60 -9.34 2.97
C LEU A 109 8.72 -9.83 3.91
N SER A 110 9.79 -9.06 4.08
CA SER A 110 10.82 -9.34 5.10
C SER A 110 10.30 -9.21 6.53
N ARG A 111 9.29 -8.35 6.75
CA ARG A 111 8.69 -8.09 8.08
C ARG A 111 7.43 -8.91 8.30
N GLU A 112 6.65 -9.06 7.25
CA GLU A 112 5.42 -9.82 7.22
C GLU A 112 5.48 -10.86 6.09
N PRO A 113 6.18 -12.00 6.30
CA PRO A 113 6.30 -13.05 5.27
C PRO A 113 4.96 -13.60 4.80
N GLY A 114 3.90 -13.49 5.61
CA GLY A 114 2.53 -13.89 5.29
C GLY A 114 1.68 -12.81 4.61
N ASN A 115 2.22 -11.64 4.25
CA ASN A 115 1.46 -10.57 3.63
C ASN A 115 1.11 -10.93 2.16
N ALA A 116 -0.04 -11.58 1.98
CA ALA A 116 -0.52 -12.06 0.69
C ALA A 116 -0.71 -10.92 -0.33
N ALA A 117 -1.05 -9.71 0.12
CA ALA A 117 -1.24 -8.57 -0.78
C ALA A 117 0.10 -8.11 -1.37
N ALA A 118 1.15 -8.00 -0.56
CA ALA A 118 2.49 -7.66 -1.03
C ALA A 118 3.07 -8.76 -1.94
N ALA A 119 2.91 -10.03 -1.56
CA ALA A 119 3.35 -11.16 -2.38
C ALA A 119 2.65 -11.18 -3.76
N LYS A 120 1.34 -10.93 -3.78
CA LYS A 120 0.56 -10.82 -5.01
C LYS A 120 1.08 -9.69 -5.92
N LEU A 121 1.33 -8.51 -5.36
CA LEU A 121 1.82 -7.38 -6.13
C LEU A 121 3.23 -7.61 -6.66
N LEU A 122 4.12 -8.22 -5.87
CA LEU A 122 5.46 -8.61 -6.32
C LEU A 122 5.42 -9.63 -7.46
N ALA A 123 4.54 -10.64 -7.35
CA ALA A 123 4.35 -11.64 -8.41
C ALA A 123 3.84 -11.00 -9.72
N LEU A 124 2.83 -10.10 -9.62
CA LEU A 124 2.32 -9.37 -10.78
C LEU A 124 3.39 -8.48 -11.42
N LEU A 125 4.13 -7.72 -10.60
CA LEU A 125 5.22 -6.87 -11.05
C LEU A 125 6.31 -7.70 -11.76
N THR A 126 6.64 -8.87 -11.22
CA THR A 126 7.65 -9.76 -11.81
C THR A 126 7.22 -10.27 -13.19
N LEU A 127 5.93 -10.61 -13.35
CA LEU A 127 5.36 -11.03 -14.64
C LEU A 127 5.22 -9.87 -15.64
N GLU A 128 4.97 -8.66 -15.16
CA GLU A 128 4.94 -7.45 -15.99
C GLU A 128 6.34 -7.14 -16.54
N LEU A 129 7.38 -7.30 -15.73
CA LEU A 129 8.76 -7.12 -16.17
C LEU A 129 9.18 -8.22 -17.15
N ARG A 130 8.82 -9.47 -16.85
CA ARG A 130 9.08 -10.62 -17.72
C ARG A 130 7.96 -11.65 -17.61
N SER A 131 7.22 -11.83 -18.68
CA SER A 131 6.08 -12.76 -18.75
C SER A 131 6.46 -14.23 -18.53
N ASP A 132 7.72 -14.60 -18.78
CA ASP A 132 8.26 -15.96 -18.61
C ASP A 132 8.86 -16.23 -17.22
N ALA A 133 8.84 -15.24 -16.32
CA ALA A 133 9.48 -15.38 -15.02
C ALA A 133 8.89 -16.51 -14.18
N ASP A 134 9.77 -17.19 -13.43
CA ASP A 134 9.33 -18.09 -12.38
C ASP A 134 9.02 -17.30 -11.11
N ILE A 135 7.72 -17.15 -10.84
CA ILE A 135 7.25 -16.51 -9.61
C ILE A 135 7.15 -17.47 -8.42
N SER A 136 7.40 -18.77 -8.59
CA SER A 136 7.16 -19.78 -7.54
C SER A 136 8.08 -19.63 -6.32
N GLY A 137 9.28 -19.10 -6.54
CA GLY A 137 10.29 -18.84 -5.51
C GLY A 137 10.22 -17.43 -4.89
N LEU A 138 9.26 -16.60 -5.29
CA LEU A 138 9.13 -15.26 -4.70
C LEU A 138 8.73 -15.33 -3.22
N PRO A 139 9.20 -14.38 -2.39
CA PRO A 139 8.81 -14.33 -0.99
C PRO A 139 7.29 -14.18 -0.83
N GLY A 140 6.73 -14.86 0.17
CA GLY A 140 5.30 -14.84 0.47
C GLY A 140 4.41 -15.63 -0.49
N MET A 141 4.97 -16.39 -1.43
CA MET A 141 4.21 -17.27 -2.32
C MET A 141 3.59 -18.46 -1.57
N SER A 142 2.33 -18.31 -1.19
CA SER A 142 1.53 -19.36 -0.54
C SER A 142 0.90 -20.32 -1.57
N PRO A 143 0.44 -21.52 -1.16
CA PRO A 143 -0.35 -22.40 -2.02
C PRO A 143 -1.58 -21.70 -2.62
N ALA A 144 -2.29 -20.89 -1.84
CA ALA A 144 -3.44 -20.13 -2.30
C ALA A 144 -3.05 -19.08 -3.36
N LEU A 145 -1.92 -18.40 -3.19
CA LEU A 145 -1.45 -17.42 -4.18
C LEU A 145 -0.97 -18.09 -5.48
N ARG A 146 -0.34 -19.27 -5.38
CA ARG A 146 0.00 -20.10 -6.54
C ARG A 146 -1.25 -20.54 -7.31
N ALA A 147 -2.29 -21.00 -6.60
CA ALA A 147 -3.55 -21.36 -7.21
C ALA A 147 -4.22 -20.14 -7.90
N TRP A 148 -4.19 -18.98 -7.26
CA TRP A 148 -4.70 -17.73 -7.83
C TRP A 148 -3.96 -17.32 -9.13
N ALA A 149 -2.64 -17.50 -9.19
CA ALA A 149 -1.84 -17.13 -10.37
C ALA A 149 -1.86 -18.18 -11.49
N ALA A 150 -2.27 -19.43 -11.21
CA ALA A 150 -2.13 -20.55 -12.12
C ALA A 150 -2.81 -20.35 -13.50
N PRO A 151 -4.04 -19.82 -13.61
CA PRO A 151 -4.66 -19.59 -14.92
C PRO A 151 -3.87 -18.59 -15.80
N ALA A 152 -3.41 -17.49 -15.20
CA ALA A 152 -2.62 -16.49 -15.90
C ALA A 152 -1.26 -17.05 -16.35
N LEU A 153 -0.57 -17.80 -15.49
CA LEU A 153 0.68 -18.46 -15.84
C LEU A 153 0.50 -19.50 -16.96
N ALA A 154 -0.60 -20.25 -16.95
CA ALA A 154 -0.90 -21.20 -18.01
C ALA A 154 -1.04 -20.49 -19.36
N LEU A 155 -1.80 -19.39 -19.42
CA LEU A 155 -1.90 -18.58 -20.64
C LEU A 155 -0.57 -18.02 -21.11
N LEU A 156 0.20 -17.39 -20.22
CA LEU A 156 1.49 -16.78 -20.57
C LEU A 156 2.50 -17.82 -21.11
N ARG A 157 2.34 -19.09 -20.74
CA ARG A 157 3.22 -20.20 -21.14
C ARG A 157 2.62 -21.09 -22.23
N GLY A 158 1.46 -20.73 -22.79
CA GLY A 158 0.74 -21.54 -23.78
C GLY A 158 0.36 -22.93 -23.27
N GLN A 159 0.17 -23.09 -21.96
CA GLN A 159 -0.25 -24.34 -21.32
C GLN A 159 -1.78 -24.40 -21.17
N PRO A 160 -2.36 -25.61 -21.06
CA PRO A 160 -3.78 -25.76 -20.74
C PRO A 160 -4.14 -25.03 -19.44
N VAL A 161 -5.15 -24.15 -19.52
CA VAL A 161 -5.67 -23.44 -18.35
C VAL A 161 -6.36 -24.43 -17.41
N PRO A 162 -6.07 -24.41 -16.09
CA PRO A 162 -6.72 -25.28 -15.12
C PRO A 162 -8.25 -25.18 -15.18
N ALA A 163 -8.92 -26.33 -15.14
CA ALA A 163 -10.37 -26.37 -15.17
C ALA A 163 -10.97 -25.86 -13.85
N ASP A 164 -11.69 -24.75 -13.93
CA ASP A 164 -12.56 -24.22 -12.88
C ASP A 164 -13.97 -24.03 -13.47
N GLN A 165 -15.00 -24.36 -12.68
CA GLN A 165 -16.42 -24.26 -13.06
C GLN A 165 -17.01 -22.87 -12.80
N SER A 166 -16.26 -21.97 -12.17
CA SER A 166 -16.69 -20.59 -12.00
C SER A 166 -16.76 -19.84 -13.34
N ALA A 167 -17.53 -18.76 -13.39
CA ALA A 167 -17.57 -17.88 -14.57
C ALA A 167 -16.17 -17.34 -14.93
N LEU A 168 -15.33 -17.07 -13.93
CA LEU A 168 -13.95 -16.67 -14.13
C LEU A 168 -13.10 -17.81 -14.71
N GLY A 169 -13.33 -19.05 -14.26
CA GLY A 169 -12.70 -20.25 -14.82
C GLY A 169 -13.06 -20.48 -16.29
N THR A 170 -14.34 -20.30 -16.64
CA THR A 170 -14.81 -20.34 -18.04
C THR A 170 -14.14 -19.25 -18.88
N LEU A 171 -14.06 -18.03 -18.37
CA LEU A 171 -13.37 -16.92 -19.04
C LEU A 171 -11.89 -17.26 -19.30
N TRP A 172 -11.15 -17.71 -18.29
CA TRP A 172 -9.74 -18.09 -18.47
C TRP A 172 -9.57 -19.19 -19.51
N ARG A 173 -10.44 -20.21 -19.49
CA ARG A 173 -10.42 -21.30 -20.47
C ARG A 173 -10.67 -20.81 -21.89
N GLY A 174 -11.69 -19.98 -22.07
CA GLY A 174 -12.00 -19.35 -23.35
C GLY A 174 -10.85 -18.50 -23.87
N MET A 175 -10.19 -17.72 -23.01
CA MET A 175 -8.98 -16.97 -23.39
C MET A 175 -7.82 -17.89 -23.80
N GLY A 176 -7.66 -19.06 -23.17
CA GLY A 176 -6.64 -20.04 -23.55
C GLY A 176 -6.91 -20.68 -24.89
N GLN A 177 -8.17 -21.02 -25.17
CA GLN A 177 -8.59 -21.51 -26.47
C GLN A 177 -8.41 -20.45 -27.56
N LEU A 178 -8.72 -19.17 -27.28
CA LEU A 178 -8.44 -18.06 -28.20
C LEU A 178 -6.93 -17.95 -28.50
N ALA A 179 -6.10 -17.96 -27.46
CA ALA A 179 -4.64 -17.88 -27.61
C ALA A 179 -4.07 -19.06 -28.42
N ALA A 180 -4.70 -20.23 -28.35
CA ALA A 180 -4.34 -21.42 -29.12
C ALA A 180 -5.06 -21.52 -30.48
N ALA A 181 -5.83 -20.50 -30.89
CA ALA A 181 -6.68 -20.51 -32.09
C ALA A 181 -7.63 -21.73 -32.18
N SER A 182 -8.11 -22.22 -31.04
CA SER A 182 -9.07 -23.32 -30.95
C SER A 182 -10.48 -22.88 -31.39
N PRO A 183 -11.19 -23.69 -32.19
CA PRO A 183 -12.56 -23.39 -32.62
C PRO A 183 -13.56 -23.37 -31.45
N ASP A 184 -13.25 -24.05 -30.34
CA ASP A 184 -14.11 -24.16 -29.16
C ASP A 184 -14.17 -22.87 -28.32
N ALA A 185 -13.30 -21.91 -28.62
CA ALA A 185 -13.19 -20.65 -27.89
C ALA A 185 -14.50 -19.86 -27.88
N ARG A 186 -15.18 -19.76 -29.04
CA ARG A 186 -16.45 -19.03 -29.18
C ARG A 186 -17.56 -19.64 -28.35
N ALA A 187 -17.72 -20.96 -28.45
CA ALA A 187 -18.71 -21.70 -27.67
C ALA A 187 -18.46 -21.56 -26.16
N THR A 188 -17.20 -21.62 -25.73
CA THR A 188 -16.82 -21.49 -24.31
C THR A 188 -17.05 -20.09 -23.77
N LEU A 189 -16.85 -19.05 -24.59
CA LEU A 189 -17.08 -17.65 -24.22
C LEU A 189 -18.54 -17.19 -24.38
N GLY A 190 -19.41 -18.02 -24.94
CA GLY A 190 -20.79 -17.64 -25.24
C GLY A 190 -20.89 -16.56 -26.33
N ASP A 191 -19.92 -16.52 -27.26
CA ASP A 191 -19.96 -15.62 -28.42
C ASP A 191 -20.67 -16.32 -29.59
N GLU A 192 -21.91 -15.91 -29.87
CA GLU A 192 -22.77 -16.48 -30.93
C GLU A 192 -22.57 -15.81 -32.32
N ARG A 193 -21.56 -14.94 -32.47
CA ARG A 193 -21.22 -14.27 -33.75
C ARG A 193 -20.21 -15.05 -34.60
#